data_AF-A0A4Q3N2F0-F1
#
_entry.id   AF-A0A4Q3N2F0-F1
#
_cell.length_a   1.000
_cell.length_b   1.000
_cell.length_c   1.000
_cell.angle_alpha   90.00
_cell.angle_beta   90.00
_cell.angle_gamma   90.00
#
_symmetry.space_group_name_H-M   'P 1'
#
loop_
_entity.id
_entity.type
_entity.pdbx_description
1 polymer ?
#
loop_
_entity_poly.entity_id
_entity_poly.type
_entity_poly.pdbx_seq_one_letter_code
_entity_poly.pdbx_strand_id
1 'polypeptide(L)'
;HNTAPVSPKIKALLTIALQARENGKSVTPEAINSAKELGATDLEIHDTVLIAALFCLYNRYVDGLGTALPKNSDYYNTLAERLATTGYVRPSQGFDYLKQTTTT
;
A
#
# COMPACT_ATOMS: atom_id res chain seq x y z
N HIS A 1 -13.70 -7.45 -2.83
CA HIS A 1 -13.25 -7.40 -4.23
C HIS A 1 -14.38 -7.74 -5.22
N ASN A 2 -15.24 -8.73 -4.97
CA ASN A 2 -16.27 -9.15 -5.92
C ASN A 2 -17.39 -8.14 -6.23
N THR A 3 -17.70 -7.23 -5.31
CA THR A 3 -18.74 -6.20 -5.48
C THR A 3 -18.22 -4.88 -6.05
N ALA A 4 -16.90 -4.73 -6.21
CA ALA A 4 -16.33 -3.49 -6.73
C ALA A 4 -16.71 -3.29 -8.21
N PRO A 5 -17.00 -2.05 -8.65
CA PRO A 5 -17.32 -1.72 -10.03
C PRO A 5 -16.04 -1.67 -10.90
N VAL A 6 -15.32 -2.79 -10.94
CA VAL A 6 -14.07 -2.98 -11.71
C VAL A 6 -14.22 -4.17 -12.65
N SER A 7 -13.36 -4.23 -13.67
CA SER A 7 -13.42 -5.29 -14.67
C SER A 7 -13.23 -6.69 -14.05
N PRO A 8 -13.76 -7.75 -14.69
CA PRO A 8 -13.56 -9.12 -14.22
C PRO A 8 -12.06 -9.48 -14.07
N LYS A 9 -11.21 -9.02 -14.99
CA LYS A 9 -9.75 -9.21 -14.92
C LYS A 9 -9.17 -8.65 -13.63
N ILE A 10 -9.54 -7.42 -13.25
CA ILE A 10 -9.10 -6.80 -11.99
C ILE A 10 -9.61 -7.59 -10.78
N LYS A 11 -10.86 -8.08 -10.80
CA LYS A 11 -11.37 -8.92 -9.71
C LYS A 11 -10.54 -10.20 -9.54
N ALA A 12 -10.16 -10.86 -10.63
CA ALA A 12 -9.31 -12.05 -10.58
C ALA A 12 -7.90 -11.75 -10.05
N LEU A 13 -7.27 -10.64 -10.47
CA LEU A 13 -6.00 -10.19 -9.92
C LEU A 13 -6.12 -9.86 -8.41
N LEU A 14 -7.20 -9.22 -7.98
CA LEU A 14 -7.45 -8.97 -6.56
C LEU A 14 -7.62 -10.27 -5.75
N THR A 15 -8.17 -11.34 -6.34
CA THR A 15 -8.20 -12.67 -5.70
C THR A 15 -6.78 -13.20 -5.47
N ILE A 16 -5.90 -13.09 -6.47
CA ILE A 16 -4.48 -13.50 -6.33
C ILE A 16 -3.79 -12.66 -5.25
N ALA A 17 -3.98 -11.34 -5.25
CA ALA A 17 -3.41 -10.44 -4.23
C ALA A 17 -3.87 -10.81 -2.81
N LEU A 18 -5.15 -11.16 -2.63
CA LEU A 18 -5.68 -11.61 -1.34
C LEU A 18 -5.07 -12.93 -0.90
N GLN A 19 -4.87 -13.88 -1.80
CA GLN A 19 -4.18 -15.15 -1.48
C GLN A 19 -2.72 -14.91 -1.09
N ALA A 20 -1.99 -14.10 -1.87
CA ALA A 20 -0.59 -13.76 -1.61
C ALA A 20 -0.40 -13.04 -0.25
N ARG A 21 -1.39 -12.23 0.16
CA ARG A 21 -1.39 -11.55 1.46
C ARG A 21 -1.36 -12.54 2.64
N GLU A 22 -2.09 -13.65 2.54
CA GLU A 22 -2.16 -14.66 3.60
C GLU A 22 -0.84 -15.45 3.70
N ASN A 23 -0.32 -15.94 2.57
CA ASN A 23 0.94 -16.68 2.51
C ASN A 23 1.49 -16.70 1.07
N GLY A 24 2.81 -16.67 0.90
CA GLY A 24 3.46 -16.83 -0.41
C GLY A 24 3.20 -18.17 -1.12
N LYS A 25 2.69 -19.18 -0.40
CA LYS A 25 2.28 -20.49 -0.94
C LYS A 25 0.76 -20.63 -1.15
N SER A 26 -0.02 -19.60 -0.80
CA SER A 26 -1.49 -19.66 -0.88
C SER A 26 -2.05 -19.33 -2.26
N VAL A 27 -1.23 -18.78 -3.17
CA VAL A 27 -1.67 -18.52 -4.55
C VAL A 27 -1.86 -19.85 -5.28
N THR A 28 -3.09 -20.12 -5.72
CA THR A 28 -3.42 -21.42 -6.33
C THR A 28 -3.33 -21.40 -7.86
N PRO A 29 -3.07 -22.55 -8.50
CA PRO A 29 -3.11 -22.66 -9.96
C PRO A 29 -4.46 -22.22 -10.56
N GLU A 30 -5.58 -22.49 -9.87
CA GLU A 30 -6.93 -22.14 -10.33
C GLU A 30 -7.11 -20.62 -10.37
N ALA A 31 -6.58 -19.88 -9.38
CA ALA A 31 -6.63 -18.42 -9.37
C ALA A 31 -5.80 -17.81 -10.50
N ILE A 32 -4.61 -18.38 -10.76
CA ILE A 32 -3.74 -17.99 -11.89
C ILE A 32 -4.45 -18.23 -13.22
N ASN A 33 -5.00 -19.43 -13.41
CA ASN A 33 -5.70 -19.80 -14.65
C ASN A 33 -6.93 -18.92 -14.89
N SER A 34 -7.74 -18.68 -13.85
CA SER A 34 -8.91 -17.79 -13.94
C SER A 34 -8.53 -16.38 -14.37
N ALA A 35 -7.40 -15.86 -13.87
CA ALA A 35 -6.91 -14.55 -14.31
C ALA A 35 -6.45 -14.57 -15.77
N LYS A 36 -5.73 -15.61 -16.20
CA LYS A 36 -5.28 -15.79 -17.59
C LYS A 36 -6.42 -15.93 -18.58
N GLU A 37 -7.48 -16.66 -18.23
CA GLU A 37 -8.71 -16.78 -19.03
C GLU A 37 -9.39 -15.43 -19.26
N LEU A 38 -9.25 -14.51 -18.30
CA LEU A 38 -9.72 -13.14 -18.39
C LEU A 38 -8.71 -12.17 -19.04
N GLY A 39 -7.65 -12.71 -19.66
CA GLY A 39 -6.65 -11.96 -20.40
C GLY A 39 -5.56 -11.32 -19.55
N ALA A 40 -5.35 -11.77 -18.31
CA ALA A 40 -4.21 -11.33 -17.51
C ALA A 40 -2.90 -11.93 -18.05
N THR A 41 -1.89 -11.10 -18.23
CA THR A 41 -0.55 -11.55 -18.60
C THR A 41 0.23 -12.06 -17.40
N ASP A 42 1.28 -12.85 -17.63
CA ASP A 42 2.20 -13.27 -16.56
C ASP A 42 2.84 -12.08 -15.83
N LEU A 43 3.10 -10.98 -16.56
CA LEU A 43 3.63 -9.74 -15.97
C LEU A 43 2.62 -9.08 -15.03
N GLU A 44 1.34 -9.01 -15.42
CA GLU A 44 0.29 -8.45 -14.56
C GLU A 44 0.09 -9.30 -13.29
N ILE A 45 0.23 -10.63 -13.39
CA ILE A 45 0.15 -11.54 -12.24
C ILE A 45 1.38 -11.36 -11.33
N HIS A 46 2.58 -11.29 -11.91
CA HIS A 46 3.81 -10.99 -11.20
C HIS A 46 3.69 -9.68 -10.41
N ASP A 47 3.28 -8.61 -11.08
CA ASP A 47 3.16 -7.29 -10.47
C ASP A 47 2.09 -7.27 -9.37
N THR A 48 1.00 -8.00 -9.56
CA THR A 48 -0.04 -8.18 -8.53
C THR A 48 0.53 -8.81 -7.26
N VAL A 49 1.34 -9.88 -7.40
CA VAL A 49 1.99 -10.55 -6.26
C VAL A 49 3.04 -9.64 -5.62
N LEU A 50 3.86 -8.96 -6.41
CA LEU A 50 4.88 -8.04 -5.94
C LEU A 50 4.27 -6.88 -5.14
N ILE A 51 3.22 -6.25 -5.66
CA ILE A 51 2.48 -5.17 -5.00
C ILE A 51 1.89 -5.68 -3.69
N ALA A 52 1.21 -6.83 -3.69
CA ALA A 52 0.63 -7.40 -2.47
C ALA A 52 1.71 -7.66 -1.40
N ALA A 53 2.86 -8.19 -1.78
CA ALA A 53 3.98 -8.45 -0.88
C ALA A 53 4.58 -7.15 -0.29
N LEU A 54 4.71 -6.08 -1.09
CA LEU A 54 5.17 -4.78 -0.61
C LEU A 54 4.21 -4.18 0.43
N PHE A 55 2.90 -4.25 0.19
CA PHE A 55 1.92 -3.80 1.19
C PHE A 55 1.95 -4.65 2.46
N CYS A 56 2.17 -5.96 2.35
CA CYS A 56 2.41 -6.81 3.53
C CYS A 56 3.64 -6.38 4.34
N LEU A 57 4.72 -5.97 3.69
CA LEU A 57 5.91 -5.42 4.35
C LEU A 57 5.59 -4.08 5.03
N TYR A 58 4.98 -3.14 4.31
CA TYR A 58 4.65 -1.81 4.86
C TYR A 58 3.69 -1.89 6.04
N ASN A 59 2.65 -2.73 5.96
CA ASN A 59 1.71 -2.92 7.06
C ASN A 59 2.44 -3.44 8.31
N ARG A 60 3.27 -4.49 8.16
CA ARG A 60 4.08 -5.02 9.28
C ARG A 60 5.03 -3.97 9.86
N TYR A 61 5.63 -3.13 9.02
CA TYR A 61 6.52 -2.06 9.45
C TYR A 61 5.78 -0.96 10.24
N VAL A 62 4.66 -0.48 9.68
CA VAL A 62 3.80 0.55 10.28
C VAL A 62 3.23 0.07 11.61
N ASP A 63 2.64 -1.11 11.62
CA ASP A 63 2.02 -1.71 12.81
C ASP A 63 3.08 -2.04 13.87
N GLY A 64 4.20 -2.65 13.45
CA GLY A 64 5.27 -3.07 14.36
C GLY A 64 6.01 -1.91 15.02
N LEU A 65 6.10 -0.75 14.37
CA LEU A 65 6.71 0.46 14.94
C LEU A 65 5.69 1.42 15.57
N GLY A 66 4.39 1.09 15.56
CA GLY A 66 3.35 1.97 16.08
C GLY A 66 3.28 3.32 15.35
N THR A 67 3.49 3.31 14.03
CA THR A 67 3.51 4.53 13.22
C THR A 67 2.12 5.15 13.18
N ALA A 68 1.98 6.41 13.61
CA ALA A 68 0.70 7.09 13.70
C ALA A 68 0.35 7.84 12.41
N LEU A 69 -0.91 7.69 11.96
CA LEU A 69 -1.47 8.54 10.92
C LEU A 69 -1.76 9.94 11.50
N PRO A 70 -1.31 11.03 10.85
CA PRO A 70 -1.67 12.39 11.24
C PRO A 70 -3.19 12.60 11.22
N LYS A 71 -3.73 13.28 12.23
CA LYS A 71 -5.19 13.53 12.34
C LYS A 71 -5.70 14.59 11.38
N ASN A 72 -4.87 15.57 11.03
CA ASN A 72 -5.21 16.64 10.10
C ASN A 72 -4.48 16.41 8.77
N SER A 73 -5.22 16.46 7.65
CA SER A 73 -4.67 16.36 6.30
C SER A 73 -3.71 17.49 5.95
N ASP A 74 -3.82 18.67 6.56
CA ASP A 74 -2.92 19.81 6.34
C ASP A 74 -1.48 19.50 6.72
N TYR A 75 -1.26 18.49 7.59
CA TYR A 75 0.07 17.95 7.87
C TYR A 75 0.83 17.62 6.58
N TYR A 76 0.16 17.06 5.58
CA TYR A 76 0.79 16.67 4.32
C TYR A 76 1.22 17.87 3.48
N ASN A 77 0.52 19.01 3.57
CA ASN A 77 0.91 20.25 2.91
C ASN A 77 2.19 20.82 3.54
N THR A 78 2.23 20.90 4.88
CA THR A 78 3.43 21.33 5.62
C THR A 78 4.64 20.41 5.36
N LEU A 79 4.40 19.09 5.31
CA LEU A 79 5.43 18.12 4.98
C LEU A 79 5.94 18.30 3.54
N ALA A 80 5.04 18.52 2.58
CA ALA A 80 5.39 18.74 1.17
C ALA A 80 6.24 20.01 0.99
N GLU A 81 5.84 21.14 1.60
CA GLU A 81 6.61 22.39 1.55
C GLU A 81 8.02 22.20 2.12
N ARG A 82 8.14 21.51 3.26
CA ARG A 82 9.45 21.18 3.83
C ARG A 82 10.29 20.32 2.90
N LEU A 83 9.73 19.25 2.32
CA LEU A 83 10.46 18.38 1.42
C LEU A 83 10.95 19.13 0.17
N ALA A 84 10.14 20.05 -0.37
CA ALA A 84 10.51 20.86 -1.52
C ALA A 84 11.64 21.87 -1.22
N THR A 85 11.63 22.46 -0.03
CA THR A 85 12.57 23.52 0.36
C THR A 85 13.85 23.00 1.00
N THR A 86 13.75 21.96 1.83
CA THR A 86 14.84 21.45 2.67
C THR A 86 15.26 20.01 2.36
N GLY A 87 14.55 19.33 1.45
CA GLY A 87 14.77 17.92 1.15
C GLY A 87 14.48 17.00 2.35
N TYR A 88 15.13 15.83 2.38
CA TYR A 88 14.93 14.82 3.42
C TYR A 88 15.77 15.05 4.69
N VAL A 89 16.44 16.20 4.82
CA VAL A 89 17.30 16.50 5.97
C VAL A 89 16.47 16.57 7.24
N ARG A 90 16.78 15.71 8.22
CA ARG A 90 16.08 15.69 9.51
C ARG A 90 16.47 16.94 10.33
N PRO A 91 15.50 17.74 10.81
CA PRO A 91 15.78 18.85 11.72
C PRO A 91 16.40 18.32 13.01
N SER A 92 17.39 19.02 13.54
CA SER A 92 18.07 18.67 14.79
C SER A 92 17.11 18.56 15.98
N GLN A 93 16.01 19.31 15.95
CA GLN A 93 14.98 19.36 16.99
C GLN A 93 13.92 18.23 16.86
N GLY A 94 14.02 17.37 15.85
CA GLY A 94 13.04 16.31 15.60
C GLY A 94 11.74 16.82 14.94
N PHE A 95 10.63 16.10 15.15
CA PHE A 95 9.33 16.37 14.50
C PHE A 95 8.17 16.54 15.48
N ASP A 96 8.44 16.58 16.79
CA ASP A 96 7.35 16.56 17.78
C ASP A 96 6.49 17.83 17.75
N TYR A 97 7.03 18.96 17.30
CA TYR A 97 6.27 20.20 17.08
C TYR A 97 5.20 20.08 15.98
N LEU A 98 5.37 19.17 15.01
CA LEU A 98 4.36 18.89 13.99
C LEU A 98 3.19 18.06 14.52
N LYS A 99 3.34 17.42 15.69
CA LYS A 99 2.24 16.69 16.35
C LYS A 99 1.30 17.63 17.11
N GLN A 100 1.80 18.81 17.51
CA GLN A 100 1.11 19.75 18.40
C GLN A 100 0.24 20.78 17.67
N THR A 101 0.48 21.02 16.37
CA THR A 101 -0.24 22.01 15.55
C THR A 101 -1.66 21.59 15.14
N THR A 102 -2.25 20.60 15.82
CA THR A 102 -3.55 20.00 15.48
C THR A 102 -4.74 20.55 16.30
N THR A 103 -4.58 21.69 16.97
CA THR A 103 -5.65 22.32 17.75
C THR A 103 -5.84 23.77 17.31
N THR A 104 -6.52 24.00 16.20
CA THR A 104 -7.42 25.16 16.02
C THR A 104 -8.43 24.83 14.93
#